data_AF-A0A1M6XE63-F1
#
_entry.id   AF-A0A1M6XE63-F1
#
_cell.length_a   1.000
_cell.length_b   1.000
_cell.length_c   1.000
_cell.angle_alpha   90.00
_cell.angle_beta   90.00
_cell.angle_gamma   90.00
#
_symmetry.space_group_name_H-M   'P 1'
#
loop_
_entity.id
_entity.type
_entity.pdbx_description
1 polymer ?
#
loop_
_entity_poly.entity_id
_entity_poly.type
_entity_poly.pdbx_seq_one_letter_code
_entity_poly.pdbx_strand_id
1 'polypeptide(L)'
;MMKDARDEDFELAEIDNVVVIFTNARIDRDTVPFDLYCYDVRESEGFSGDPVTLEKVVSINHWGTILSKKPFPLEDDAYYPLKDGINYLGETCTMDEFMEMNPEDEMDVMF
;
A
#
# COMPACT_ATOMS: atom_id res chain seq x y z
N MET A 1 10.31 13.30 5.60
CA MET A 1 10.98 12.38 6.54
C MET A 1 10.29 11.03 6.41
N MET A 2 11.05 9.93 6.42
CA MET A 2 10.47 8.59 6.39
C MET A 2 9.99 8.20 7.80
N LYS A 3 8.94 7.39 7.86
CA LYS A 3 8.31 6.88 9.08
C LYS A 3 8.72 5.43 9.32
N ASP A 4 8.91 5.08 10.59
CA ASP A 4 9.03 3.68 10.98
C ASP A 4 7.68 2.99 10.77
N ALA A 5 7.66 1.89 10.03
CA ALA A 5 6.44 1.15 9.73
C ALA A 5 5.73 0.62 10.99
N ARG A 6 6.49 0.39 12.07
CA ARG A 6 5.98 -0.15 13.33
C ARG A 6 5.25 0.88 14.18
N ASP A 7 5.48 2.16 13.91
CA ASP A 7 4.89 3.28 14.66
C ASP A 7 3.75 3.97 13.87
N GLU A 8 3.38 3.44 12.70
CA GLU A 8 2.41 4.03 11.80
C GLU A 8 1.06 3.30 11.90
N ASP A 9 -0.02 4.07 11.96
CA ASP A 9 -1.38 3.58 11.77
C ASP A 9 -1.72 3.65 10.29
N PHE A 10 -2.09 2.51 9.70
CA PHE A 10 -2.42 2.41 8.28
C PHE A 10 -3.92 2.31 8.08
N GLU A 11 -4.40 2.82 6.95
CA GLU A 11 -5.74 2.57 6.44
C GLU A 11 -5.79 1.21 5.74
N LEU A 12 -6.81 0.42 6.03
CA LEU A 12 -7.07 -0.82 5.33
C LEU A 12 -7.67 -0.50 3.95
N ALA A 13 -7.12 -1.12 2.92
CA ALA A 13 -7.52 -0.87 1.54
C ALA A 13 -7.47 -2.15 0.69
N GLU A 14 -8.04 -2.07 -0.50
CA GLU A 14 -8.05 -3.14 -1.48
C GLU A 14 -7.59 -2.60 -2.84
N ILE A 15 -6.72 -3.38 -3.50
CA ILE A 15 -6.27 -3.14 -4.88
C ILE A 15 -6.38 -4.47 -5.63
N ASP A 16 -7.22 -4.52 -6.67
CA ASP A 16 -7.42 -5.70 -7.52
C ASP A 16 -7.70 -7.00 -6.74
N ASN A 17 -8.58 -6.95 -5.73
CA ASN A 17 -8.92 -8.07 -4.83
C ASN A 17 -7.76 -8.52 -3.91
N VAL A 18 -6.79 -7.64 -3.66
CA VAL A 18 -5.71 -7.84 -2.69
C VAL A 18 -5.88 -6.84 -1.57
N VAL A 19 -6.08 -7.33 -0.33
CA VAL A 19 -6.02 -6.47 0.86
C VAL A 19 -4.60 -5.97 1.04
N VAL A 20 -4.50 -4.67 1.28
CA VAL A 20 -3.26 -3.95 1.58
C VAL A 20 -3.51 -3.01 2.74
N ILE A 21 -2.43 -2.51 3.33
CA ILE A 21 -2.49 -1.38 4.25
C ILE A 21 -1.78 -0.18 3.65
N PHE A 22 -2.39 0.99 3.78
CA PHE A 22 -2.00 2.22 3.12
C PHE A 22 -1.70 3.33 4.12
N THR A 23 -0.72 4.18 3.81
CA THR A 23 -0.53 5.47 4.49
C THR A 23 -0.08 6.53 3.49
N ASN A 24 -0.45 7.79 3.73
CA ASN A 24 0.11 8.94 3.00
C ASN A 24 1.60 9.16 3.31
N ALA A 25 2.12 8.56 4.39
CA ALA A 25 3.52 8.70 4.76
C ALA A 25 4.45 7.96 3.79
N ARG A 26 5.71 8.41 3.77
CA ARG A 26 6.81 7.61 3.24
C ARG A 26 7.29 6.68 4.34
N ILE A 27 7.35 5.39 4.07
CA ILE A 27 7.86 4.40 5.03
C ILE A 27 9.36 4.17 4.84
N ASP A 28 10.06 4.05 5.97
CA ASP A 28 11.42 3.54 6.05
C ASP A 28 11.40 2.04 5.78
N ARG A 29 11.88 1.64 4.61
CA ARG A 29 11.82 0.24 4.14
C ARG A 29 12.65 -0.70 5.00
N ASP A 30 13.65 -0.20 5.72
CA ASP A 30 14.47 -1.02 6.63
C ASP A 30 13.69 -1.47 7.88
N THR A 31 12.52 -0.87 8.13
CA THR A 31 11.63 -1.20 9.24
C THR A 31 10.50 -2.16 8.86
N VAL A 32 10.34 -2.44 7.55
CA VAL A 32 9.32 -3.38 7.04
C VAL A 32 9.86 -4.82 7.12
N PRO A 33 9.10 -5.78 7.68
CA PRO A 33 9.51 -7.17 7.75
C PRO A 33 9.57 -7.83 6.36
N PHE A 34 10.43 -8.83 6.22
CA PHE A 34 10.70 -9.48 4.93
C PHE A 34 9.50 -10.22 4.31
N ASP A 35 8.49 -10.56 5.13
CA ASP A 35 7.26 -11.21 4.70
C ASP A 35 6.24 -10.23 4.07
N LEU A 36 6.53 -8.91 4.12
CA LEU A 36 5.70 -7.87 3.50
C LEU A 36 6.42 -7.25 2.31
N TYR A 37 5.64 -6.97 1.26
CA TYR A 37 6.06 -6.19 0.12
C TYR A 37 5.69 -4.73 0.32
N CYS A 38 6.61 -3.81 0.03
CA CYS A 38 6.43 -2.37 0.20
C CYS A 38 6.54 -1.65 -1.14
N TYR A 39 5.51 -0.86 -1.49
CA TYR A 39 5.47 -0.08 -2.73
C TYR A 39 5.04 1.35 -2.42
N ASP A 40 5.62 2.30 -3.13
CA ASP A 40 5.12 3.67 -3.17
C ASP A 40 3.98 3.77 -4.20
N VAL A 41 2.96 4.55 -3.88
CA VAL A 41 1.90 4.96 -4.78
C VAL A 41 2.31 6.26 -5.45
N ARG A 42 2.24 6.32 -6.77
CA ARG A 42 2.43 7.54 -7.55
C ARG A 42 1.09 8.16 -7.89
N GLU A 43 1.01 9.47 -7.73
CA GLU A 43 -0.06 10.30 -8.26
C GLU A 43 0.19 10.65 -9.73
N SER A 44 -0.89 10.82 -10.50
CA SER A 44 -0.84 11.34 -11.86
C SER A 44 -0.12 12.70 -11.94
N GLU A 45 0.47 12.96 -13.12
CA GLU A 45 1.21 14.20 -13.36
C GLU A 45 0.34 15.45 -13.17
N GLY A 46 0.93 16.47 -12.55
CA GLY A 46 0.25 17.75 -12.33
C GLY A 46 -0.65 17.81 -11.09
N PHE A 47 -0.49 16.87 -10.15
CA PHE A 47 -1.25 16.83 -8.89
C PHE A 47 -2.77 16.74 -9.11
N SER A 48 -3.21 15.83 -9.99
CA SER A 48 -4.62 15.70 -10.38
C SER A 48 -5.52 15.17 -9.27
N GLY A 49 -4.95 14.58 -8.21
CA GLY A 49 -5.67 13.90 -7.15
C GLY A 49 -5.86 12.40 -7.37
N ASP A 50 -5.19 11.79 -8.37
CA ASP A 50 -5.45 10.40 -8.77
C ASP A 50 -4.22 9.50 -8.59
N PRO A 51 -4.30 8.41 -7.78
CA PRO A 51 -3.24 7.41 -7.73
C PRO A 51 -3.25 6.56 -9.02
N VAL A 52 -2.10 6.41 -9.67
CA VAL A 52 -1.99 5.78 -11.00
C VAL A 52 -1.12 4.53 -11.05
N THR A 53 -0.08 4.45 -10.23
CA THR A 53 0.83 3.30 -10.23
C THR A 53 1.33 2.95 -8.83
N LEU A 54 1.62 1.66 -8.63
CA LEU A 54 2.52 1.18 -7.57
C LEU A 54 3.93 1.05 -8.15
N GLU A 55 4.93 1.54 -7.45
CA GLU A 55 6.34 1.47 -7.83
C GLU A 55 7.19 1.09 -6.62
N LYS A 56 8.39 0.55 -6.83
CA LYS A 56 9.29 0.23 -5.70
C LYS A 56 9.65 1.47 -4.88
N VAL A 57 9.87 2.60 -5.55
CA VAL A 57 10.18 3.91 -4.94
C VAL A 57 9.72 5.03 -5.88
N VAL A 58 8.98 6.01 -5.37
CA VAL A 58 8.50 7.19 -6.10
C VAL A 58 9.17 8.43 -5.54
N SER A 59 10.04 9.06 -6.32
CA SER A 59 10.75 10.29 -5.87
C SER A 59 9.92 11.57 -6.04
N ILE A 60 9.07 11.62 -7.06
CA ILE A 60 8.26 12.80 -7.45
C ILE A 60 6.81 12.34 -7.59
N ASN A 61 5.84 13.17 -7.17
CA ASN A 61 4.40 12.84 -7.16
C ASN A 61 4.08 11.61 -6.31
N HIS A 62 4.67 11.53 -5.11
CA HIS A 62 4.35 10.47 -4.16
C HIS A 62 3.00 10.75 -3.51
N TRP A 63 2.12 9.78 -3.62
CA TRP A 63 0.77 9.79 -3.06
C TRP A 63 0.75 9.16 -1.67
N GLY A 64 1.43 8.02 -1.53
CA GLY A 64 1.45 7.24 -0.30
C GLY A 64 2.29 5.98 -0.43
N THR A 65 2.23 5.11 0.56
CA THR A 65 2.92 3.82 0.59
C THR A 65 1.92 2.73 0.94
N ILE A 66 2.02 1.58 0.28
CA ILE A 66 1.27 0.38 0.66
C ILE A 66 2.20 -0.74 1.13
N LEU A 67 1.73 -1.52 2.09
CA LEU A 67 2.28 -2.82 2.44
C LEU A 67 1.30 -3.92 2.03
N SER A 68 1.81 -5.01 1.48
CA SER A 68 1.00 -6.17 1.06
C SER A 68 1.68 -7.48 1.44
N LYS A 69 0.87 -8.49 1.76
CA LYS A 69 1.34 -9.88 1.94
C LYS A 69 1.66 -10.57 0.62
N LYS A 70 1.16 -10.05 -0.50
CA LYS A 70 1.34 -10.63 -1.84
C LYS A 70 2.10 -9.65 -2.74
N PRO A 71 2.99 -10.14 -3.62
CA PRO A 71 3.64 -9.27 -4.58
C PRO A 71 2.66 -8.81 -5.66
N PHE A 72 2.79 -7.55 -6.10
CA PHE A 72 2.15 -7.08 -7.31
C PHE A 72 3.08 -7.34 -8.52
N PRO A 73 2.56 -7.83 -9.65
CA PRO A 73 3.37 -8.13 -10.83
C PRO A 73 3.73 -6.84 -11.58
N LEU A 74 4.86 -6.22 -11.22
CA LEU A 74 5.32 -4.99 -11.88
C LEU A 74 5.65 -5.24 -13.36
N GLU A 75 5.12 -4.39 -14.25
CA GLU A 75 5.46 -4.33 -15.67
C GLU A 75 6.93 -3.91 -15.81
N ASP A 76 7.74 -4.74 -16.50
CA ASP A 76 9.18 -4.53 -16.71
C ASP A 76 9.98 -4.21 -15.43
N ASP A 77 9.55 -4.74 -14.28
CA ASP A 77 10.11 -4.46 -12.95
C ASP A 77 10.04 -2.98 -12.51
N ALA A 78 9.20 -2.19 -13.19
CA ALA A 78 9.09 -0.75 -12.98
C ALA A 78 7.84 -0.38 -12.16
N TYR A 79 6.64 -0.70 -12.66
CA TYR A 79 5.39 -0.22 -12.05
C TYR A 79 4.24 -1.22 -12.21
N TYR A 80 3.21 -1.09 -11.37
CA TYR A 80 1.93 -1.77 -11.52
C TYR A 80 0.80 -0.74 -11.69
N PRO A 81 -0.02 -0.81 -12.75
CA PRO A 81 -1.06 0.18 -13.00
C PRO A 81 -2.27 0.01 -12.08
N LEU A 82 -2.69 1.08 -11.41
CA LEU A 82 -3.90 1.15 -10.58
C LEU A 82 -5.11 1.52 -11.45
N LYS A 83 -5.65 0.56 -12.19
CA LYS A 83 -6.72 0.81 -13.18
C LYS A 83 -8.00 1.35 -12.55
N ASP A 84 -8.39 0.79 -11.41
CA ASP A 84 -9.59 1.15 -10.65
C ASP A 84 -9.26 1.98 -9.40
N GLY A 85 -8.00 2.39 -9.23
CA GLY A 85 -7.52 3.14 -8.07
C GLY A 85 -7.31 2.28 -6.82
N ILE A 86 -7.53 2.88 -5.66
CA ILE A 86 -7.42 2.24 -4.34
C ILE A 86 -8.80 2.29 -3.68
N ASN A 87 -9.33 1.14 -3.27
CA ASN A 87 -10.59 1.05 -2.55
C ASN A 87 -10.32 1.07 -1.03
N TYR A 88 -10.63 2.17 -0.35
CA TYR A 88 -10.42 2.30 1.10
C TYR A 88 -11.57 1.64 1.86
N LEU A 89 -11.25 0.73 2.77
CA LEU A 89 -12.24 -0.08 3.49
C LEU A 89 -12.76 0.60 4.77
N GLY A 90 -12.24 1.77 5.11
CA GLY A 90 -12.75 2.60 6.21
C GLY A 90 -12.30 2.17 7.62
N GLU A 91 -11.47 1.14 7.71
CA GLU A 91 -10.83 0.69 8.94
C GLU A 91 -9.34 1.07 8.96
N THR A 92 -8.76 1.07 10.15
CA THR A 92 -7.32 1.29 10.34
C THR A 92 -6.72 0.16 11.14
N CYS A 93 -5.47 -0.20 10.85
CA CYS A 93 -4.72 -1.18 11.62
C CYS A 93 -3.23 -0.84 11.62
N THR A 94 -2.53 -1.43 12.58
CA THR A 94 -1.06 -1.45 12.61
C THR A 94 -0.53 -2.51 11.65
N MET A 95 0.75 -2.40 11.31
CA MET A 95 1.43 -3.41 10.51
C MET A 95 1.36 -4.81 11.14
N ASP A 96 1.52 -4.91 12.46
CA ASP A 96 1.50 -6.20 13.17
C ASP A 96 0.10 -6.85 13.13
N GLU A 97 -0.96 -6.07 13.35
CA GLU A 97 -2.35 -6.55 13.20
C GLU A 97 -2.62 -7.02 11.78
N PHE A 98 -2.15 -6.29 10.76
CA PHE A 98 -2.29 -6.71 9.37
C PHE A 98 -1.60 -8.04 9.09
N MET A 99 -0.40 -8.28 9.64
CA MET A 99 0.27 -9.57 9.48
C MET A 99 -0.48 -10.72 10.15
N GLU A 100 -1.14 -10.46 11.28
CA GLU A 100 -1.95 -11.44 12.01
C GLU A 100 -3.29 -11.76 11.35
N MET A 101 -3.82 -10.86 10.50
CA MET A 101 -5.06 -11.11 9.76
C MET A 101 -4.98 -12.38 8.93
N ASN A 102 -5.98 -13.24 9.08
CA ASN A 102 -6.12 -14.46 8.31
C ASN A 102 -7.00 -14.22 7.05
N PRO A 103 -7.09 -15.19 6.13
CA PRO A 103 -7.89 -15.03 4.91
C PRO A 103 -9.39 -14.80 5.13
N GLU A 104 -9.97 -15.27 6.23
CA GLU A 104 -11.38 -15.00 6.57
C GLU A 104 -11.53 -13.54 7.01
N ASP A 105 -10.61 -13.02 7.82
CA ASP A 105 -10.59 -11.60 8.22
C ASP A 105 -10.44 -10.69 6.98
N GLU A 106 -9.55 -11.05 6.05
CA GLU A 106 -9.37 -10.33 4.77
C GLU A 106 -10.64 -10.31 3.92
N MET A 107 -11.45 -11.36 3.97
CA MET A 107 -12.72 -11.38 3.26
C MET A 107 -13.77 -10.53 3.96
N ASP A 108 -13.86 -10.58 5.30
CA ASP A 108 -14.86 -9.86 6.08
C ASP A 108 -14.78 -8.34 5.90
N VAL A 109 -13.59 -7.79 5.67
CA VAL A 109 -13.38 -6.34 5.45
C VAL A 109 -13.70 -5.86 4.04
N MET A 110 -13.87 -6.76 3.06
CA MET A 110 -14.17 -6.40 1.66
C MET A 110 -15.67 -6.19 1.37
N PHE A 111 -16.56 -6.27 2.38
CA PHE A 111 -18.02 -6.27 2.19
C PHE A 111 -18.77 -5.08 2.80
#